data_AF-A0A1H0CIL9-F1
#
_entry.id   AF-A0A1H0CIL9-F1
#
_cell.length_a   1.000
_cell.length_b   1.000
_cell.length_c   1.000
_cell.angle_alpha   90.00
_cell.angle_beta   90.00
_cell.angle_gamma   90.00
#
_symmetry.space_group_name_H-M   'P 1'
#
loop_
_entity.id
_entity.type
_entity.pdbx_description
1 polymer ?
#
loop_
_entity_poly.entity_id
_entity_poly.type
_entity_poly.pdbx_seq_one_letter_code
_entity_poly.pdbx_strand_id
1 'polypeptide(L)'
;MGVKKDVIQERAVGLVPVLDEITRRLRDFGVIESVIDGLSNKQVVDSVVSLLRGGLIGDAVDLARRAFRRSPGDSRLAVVLARCLMAVDPEYARLILMNMLHDEVPQAVLVDLATLELSEGNVMDSMRYLGPVDVDDVDGWYWDPLDYCEHRMQFRYFAGNEWYERAAPALEGAASRLADS
;
A
#
# COMPACT_ATOMS: atom_id res chain seq x y z
N MET A 1 40.50 36.00 39.05
CA MET A 1 39.51 34.97 38.61
C MET A 1 38.66 35.58 37.52
N GLY A 2 38.66 35.01 36.32
CA GLY A 2 37.85 35.52 35.22
C GLY A 2 37.82 34.48 34.12
N VAL A 3 36.88 33.52 34.21
CA VAL A 3 36.62 32.58 33.13
C VAL A 3 36.01 33.38 31.98
N LYS A 4 36.66 33.36 30.81
CA LYS A 4 36.18 34.02 29.60
C LYS A 4 34.78 33.53 29.27
N LYS A 5 33.83 34.45 29.09
CA LYS A 5 32.43 34.22 28.72
C LYS A 5 32.23 33.71 27.27
N ASP A 6 33.26 33.20 26.63
CA ASP A 6 33.25 32.86 25.20
C ASP A 6 33.14 31.35 24.93
N VAL A 7 32.96 30.50 25.94
CA VAL A 7 33.08 29.04 25.78
C VAL A 7 31.76 28.31 25.50
N ILE A 8 30.60 28.98 25.52
CA ILE A 8 29.34 28.30 25.21
C ILE A 8 28.58 29.10 24.17
N GLN A 9 29.06 29.03 22.92
CA GLN A 9 28.13 29.09 21.80
C GLN A 9 27.30 27.81 21.87
N GLU A 10 26.12 27.90 22.47
CA GLU A 10 25.02 26.96 22.24
C GLU A 10 24.75 26.96 20.73
N ARG A 11 25.39 26.02 20.02
CA ARG A 11 25.03 25.73 18.64
C ARG A 11 23.63 25.15 18.71
N ALA A 12 22.63 25.96 18.34
CA ALA A 12 21.28 25.47 18.08
C ALA A 12 21.38 24.40 16.98
N VAL A 13 21.46 23.13 17.38
CA VAL A 13 21.40 22.03 16.44
C VAL A 13 19.95 21.97 15.96
N GLY A 14 19.74 22.16 14.66
CA GLY A 14 18.42 22.05 14.07
C GLY A 14 17.77 20.70 14.42
N LEU A 15 16.45 20.68 14.59
CA LEU A 15 15.72 19.48 15.00
C LEU A 15 15.94 18.30 14.04
N VAL A 16 16.10 18.59 12.75
CA VAL A 16 16.30 17.59 11.68
C VAL A 16 17.58 16.76 11.88
N PRO A 17 18.79 17.35 12.01
CA PRO A 17 20.00 16.58 12.29
C PRO A 17 19.96 15.79 13.60
N VAL A 18 19.20 16.26 14.60
CA VAL A 18 18.99 15.50 15.85
C VAL A 18 18.11 14.27 15.59
N LEU A 19 17.01 14.43 14.84
CA LEU A 19 16.12 13.33 14.48
C LEU A 19 16.82 12.30 13.58
N ASP A 20 17.63 12.74 12.62
CA ASP A 20 18.41 11.85 11.75
C ASP A 20 19.43 11.04 12.56
N GLU A 21 20.15 11.68 13.49
CA GLU A 21 21.12 11.00 14.34
C GLU A 21 20.45 10.04 15.34
N ILE A 22 19.29 10.40 15.89
CA ILE A 22 18.48 9.50 16.73
C ILE A 22 18.01 8.30 15.90
N THR A 23 17.49 8.53 14.70
CA THR A 23 17.00 7.47 13.82
C THR A 23 18.11 6.53 13.41
N ARG A 24 19.29 7.07 13.07
CA ARG A 24 20.49 6.30 12.78
C ARG A 24 20.92 5.45 13.97
N ARG A 25 21.00 6.02 15.16
CA ARG A 25 21.35 5.27 16.38
C ARG A 25 20.33 4.18 16.71
N LEU A 26 19.04 4.48 16.62
CA LEU A 26 17.98 3.49 16.86
C LEU A 26 18.04 2.34 15.84
N ARG A 27 18.44 2.63 14.60
CA ARG A 27 18.70 1.61 13.58
C ARG A 27 19.94 0.77 13.92
N ASP A 28 21.05 1.41 14.29
CA ASP A 28 22.32 0.75 14.64
C ASP A 28 22.18 -0.15 15.89
N PHE A 29 21.28 0.19 16.82
CA PHE A 29 20.96 -0.63 18.00
C PHE A 29 19.90 -1.71 17.74
N GLY A 30 19.41 -1.86 16.50
CA GLY A 30 18.37 -2.84 16.17
C GLY A 30 17.01 -2.56 16.82
N VAL A 31 16.82 -1.36 17.41
CA VAL A 31 15.59 -0.99 18.12
C VAL A 31 14.43 -0.83 17.13
N ILE A 32 14.71 -0.31 15.94
CA ILE A 32 13.68 -0.21 14.89
C ILE A 32 13.22 -1.60 14.46
N GLU A 33 14.14 -2.56 14.38
CA GLU A 33 13.82 -3.94 13.99
C GLU A 33 13.03 -4.66 15.08
N SER A 34 13.42 -4.51 16.36
CA SER A 34 12.71 -5.10 17.49
C SER A 34 11.33 -4.48 17.75
N VAL A 35 11.14 -3.18 17.47
CA VAL A 35 9.82 -2.52 17.54
C VAL A 35 8.89 -3.03 16.44
N ILE A 36 9.39 -3.17 15.20
CA ILE A 36 8.63 -3.75 14.10
C ILE A 36 8.29 -5.22 14.38
N ASP A 37 9.22 -5.97 14.98
CA ASP A 37 9.02 -7.36 15.39
C ASP A 37 8.02 -7.49 16.56
N GLY A 38 7.83 -6.43 17.35
CA GLY A 38 6.84 -6.35 18.43
C GLY A 38 5.44 -5.92 17.99
N LEU A 39 5.25 -5.48 16.74
CA LEU A 39 3.93 -5.07 16.24
C LEU A 39 3.02 -6.29 16.02
N SER A 40 1.77 -6.18 16.48
CA SER A 40 0.68 -7.07 16.10
C SER A 40 0.34 -6.91 14.61
N ASN A 41 -0.24 -7.94 13.98
CA ASN A 41 -0.61 -7.88 12.56
C ASN A 41 -1.55 -6.71 12.25
N LYS A 42 -2.46 -6.34 13.17
CA LYS A 42 -3.31 -5.16 13.04
C LYS A 42 -2.49 -3.86 12.96
N GLN A 43 -1.53 -3.68 13.88
CA GLN A 43 -0.67 -2.49 13.89
C GLN A 43 0.22 -2.41 12.65
N VAL A 44 0.65 -3.56 12.12
CA VAL A 44 1.34 -3.63 10.82
C VAL A 44 0.44 -3.10 9.72
N VAL A 45 -0.81 -3.56 9.62
CA VAL A 45 -1.75 -3.10 8.59
C VAL A 45 -1.96 -1.58 8.69
N ASP A 46 -2.24 -1.07 9.90
CA ASP A 46 -2.48 0.37 10.12
C ASP A 46 -1.24 1.22 9.75
N SER A 47 -0.04 0.70 10.03
CA SER A 47 1.22 1.35 9.68
C SER A 47 1.48 1.34 8.18
N VAL A 48 1.24 0.21 7.51
CA VAL A 48 1.35 0.10 6.04
C VAL A 48 0.40 1.07 5.35
N VAL A 49 -0.86 1.13 5.79
CA VAL A 49 -1.83 2.10 5.27
C VAL A 49 -1.32 3.53 5.43
N SER A 50 -0.77 3.87 6.59
CA SER A 50 -0.23 5.21 6.85
C SER A 50 0.96 5.54 5.93
N LEU A 51 1.85 4.58 5.68
CA LEU A 51 2.99 4.75 4.77
C LEU A 51 2.54 4.93 3.32
N LEU A 52 1.62 4.09 2.83
CA LEU A 52 1.09 4.19 1.47
C LEU A 52 0.38 5.54 1.23
N ARG A 53 -0.42 6.01 2.18
CA ARG A 53 -1.04 7.35 2.12
C ARG A 53 0.00 8.48 2.08
N GLY A 54 1.11 8.31 2.77
CA GLY A 54 2.23 9.25 2.77
C GLY A 54 3.12 9.17 1.52
N GLY A 55 2.83 8.27 0.58
CA GLY A 55 3.66 8.03 -0.60
C GLY A 55 4.98 7.29 -0.31
N LEU A 56 5.16 6.78 0.92
CA LEU A 56 6.36 6.06 1.36
C LEU A 56 6.26 4.58 0.97
N ILE A 57 6.17 4.32 -0.34
CA ILE A 57 5.91 2.99 -0.90
C ILE A 57 7.01 1.99 -0.54
N GLY A 58 8.29 2.40 -0.62
CA GLY A 58 9.42 1.54 -0.28
C GLY A 58 9.36 1.04 1.17
N ASP A 59 9.11 1.94 2.12
CA ASP A 59 8.98 1.60 3.54
C ASP A 59 7.77 0.68 3.79
N ALA A 60 6.66 0.92 3.08
CA ALA A 60 5.46 0.08 3.17
C ALA A 60 5.73 -1.36 2.68
N VAL A 61 6.47 -1.51 1.57
CA VAL A 61 6.88 -2.82 1.03
C VAL A 61 7.81 -3.53 2.02
N ASP A 62 8.82 -2.85 2.56
CA ASP A 62 9.76 -3.44 3.51
C ASP A 62 9.07 -3.92 4.78
N LEU A 63 8.15 -3.11 5.33
CA LEU A 63 7.35 -3.48 6.49
C LEU A 63 6.45 -4.68 6.21
N ALA A 64 5.70 -4.67 5.09
CA ALA A 64 4.81 -5.76 4.72
C ALA A 64 5.57 -7.07 4.45
N ARG A 65 6.72 -7.01 3.77
CA ARG A 65 7.59 -8.18 3.53
C ARG A 65 8.09 -8.78 4.84
N ARG A 66 8.56 -7.94 5.77
CA ARG A 66 9.02 -8.40 7.10
C ARG A 66 7.88 -9.06 7.87
N ALA A 67 6.69 -8.45 7.89
CA ALA A 67 5.54 -9.02 8.56
C ALA A 67 5.09 -10.36 7.95
N PHE A 68 4.98 -10.43 6.63
CA PHE A 68 4.61 -11.67 5.94
C PHE A 68 5.62 -12.80 6.17
N ARG A 69 6.93 -12.51 6.16
CA ARG A 69 7.97 -13.52 6.49
C ARG A 69 7.82 -14.09 7.89
N ARG A 70 7.35 -13.30 8.86
CA ARG A 70 7.09 -13.77 10.24
C ARG A 70 5.82 -14.61 10.34
N SER A 71 4.88 -14.46 9.41
CA SER A 71 3.58 -15.15 9.43
C SER A 71 3.09 -15.45 8.00
N PRO A 72 3.76 -16.37 7.27
CA PRO A 72 3.49 -16.59 5.84
C PRO A 72 2.13 -17.23 5.54
N GLY A 73 1.46 -17.77 6.56
CA GLY A 73 0.09 -18.31 6.45
C GLY A 73 -1.01 -17.28 6.73
N ASP A 74 -0.68 -16.04 7.09
CA ASP A 74 -1.68 -15.00 7.35
C ASP A 74 -2.12 -14.36 6.03
N SER A 75 -3.33 -14.68 5.59
CA SER A 75 -3.92 -14.18 4.36
C SER A 75 -4.08 -12.65 4.35
N ARG A 76 -4.32 -12.03 5.50
CA ARG A 76 -4.45 -10.57 5.60
C ARG A 76 -3.10 -9.89 5.35
N LEU A 77 -2.02 -10.45 5.87
CA LEU A 77 -0.66 -9.96 5.57
C LEU A 77 -0.25 -10.22 4.12
N ALA A 78 -0.71 -11.32 3.51
CA ALA A 78 -0.52 -11.57 2.08
C ALA A 78 -1.18 -10.49 1.21
N VAL A 79 -2.45 -10.14 1.50
CA VAL A 79 -3.16 -9.06 0.80
C VAL A 79 -2.45 -7.71 0.97
N VAL A 80 -2.04 -7.39 2.19
CA VAL A 80 -1.32 -6.13 2.48
C VAL A 80 0.01 -6.07 1.72
N LEU A 81 0.75 -7.16 1.67
CA LEU A 81 1.98 -7.25 0.88
C LEU A 81 1.70 -7.09 -0.61
N ALA A 82 0.71 -7.81 -1.16
CA ALA A 82 0.33 -7.68 -2.56
C ALA A 82 -0.04 -6.24 -2.91
N ARG A 83 -0.85 -5.58 -2.07
CA ARG A 83 -1.25 -4.18 -2.27
C ARG A 83 -0.06 -3.22 -2.26
N CYS A 84 0.93 -3.42 -1.40
CA CYS A 84 2.18 -2.65 -1.48
C CYS A 84 2.93 -2.91 -2.79
N LEU A 85 2.98 -4.18 -3.22
CA LEU A 85 3.71 -4.60 -4.41
C LEU A 85 3.06 -4.10 -5.70
N MET A 86 1.75 -3.87 -5.75
CA MET A 86 1.09 -3.29 -6.92
C MET A 86 1.83 -2.05 -7.45
N ALA A 87 2.36 -1.20 -6.57
CA ALA A 87 3.06 0.02 -6.99
C ALA A 87 4.50 -0.18 -7.49
N VAL A 88 5.17 -1.31 -7.20
CA VAL A 88 6.60 -1.53 -7.50
C VAL A 88 6.92 -2.80 -8.27
N ASP A 89 6.06 -3.80 -8.18
CA ASP A 89 6.16 -5.12 -8.79
C ASP A 89 4.73 -5.70 -9.00
N PRO A 90 3.98 -5.17 -9.99
CA PRO A 90 2.59 -5.54 -10.23
C PRO A 90 2.41 -7.03 -10.55
N GLU A 91 3.37 -7.63 -11.25
CA GLU A 91 3.37 -9.05 -11.61
C GLU A 91 3.44 -9.93 -10.37
N TYR A 92 4.33 -9.62 -9.43
CA TYR A 92 4.43 -10.39 -8.21
C TYR A 92 3.21 -10.17 -7.29
N ALA A 93 2.65 -8.95 -7.26
CA ALA A 93 1.39 -8.70 -6.58
C ALA A 93 0.27 -9.57 -7.14
N ARG A 94 0.14 -9.65 -8.48
CA ARG A 94 -0.84 -10.49 -9.18
C ARG A 94 -0.69 -11.95 -8.79
N LEU A 95 0.53 -12.49 -8.79
CA LEU A 95 0.79 -13.89 -8.39
C LEU A 95 0.31 -14.18 -6.96
N ILE A 96 0.56 -13.28 -6.01
CA ILE A 96 0.09 -13.45 -4.63
C ILE A 96 -1.44 -13.47 -4.59
N LEU A 97 -2.10 -12.50 -5.22
CA LEU A 97 -3.56 -12.38 -5.23
C LEU A 97 -4.23 -13.56 -5.94
N MET A 98 -3.70 -14.02 -7.08
CA MET A 98 -4.23 -15.18 -7.80
C MET A 98 -4.14 -16.47 -6.99
N ASN A 99 -3.08 -16.64 -6.19
CA ASN A 99 -2.96 -17.78 -5.28
C ASN A 99 -4.02 -17.78 -4.17
N MET A 100 -4.72 -16.65 -3.95
CA MET A 100 -5.79 -16.51 -2.97
C MET A 100 -7.19 -16.77 -3.57
N LEU A 101 -7.30 -17.15 -4.85
CA LEU A 101 -8.57 -17.40 -5.54
C LEU A 101 -9.21 -18.76 -5.21
N HIS A 102 -9.02 -19.29 -3.99
CA HIS A 102 -9.57 -20.56 -3.53
C HIS A 102 -10.58 -20.35 -2.40
N ASP A 103 -11.51 -21.29 -2.26
CA ASP A 103 -12.62 -21.30 -1.28
C ASP A 103 -13.44 -20.00 -1.25
N GLU A 104 -13.23 -19.17 -0.23
CA GLU A 104 -13.86 -17.87 0.00
C GLU A 104 -12.87 -16.74 -0.29
N VAL A 105 -13.00 -16.13 -1.48
CA VAL A 105 -12.12 -15.04 -1.91
C VAL A 105 -12.58 -13.72 -1.26
N PRO A 106 -11.72 -13.03 -0.51
CA PRO A 106 -12.07 -11.71 0.02
C PRO A 106 -12.34 -10.72 -1.12
N GLN A 107 -13.41 -9.92 -1.02
CA GLN A 107 -13.74 -8.90 -2.04
C GLN A 107 -12.54 -7.97 -2.32
N ALA A 108 -11.76 -7.63 -1.29
CA ALA A 108 -10.57 -6.81 -1.41
C ALA A 108 -9.51 -7.39 -2.37
N VAL A 109 -9.40 -8.73 -2.48
CA VAL A 109 -8.50 -9.40 -3.44
C VAL A 109 -9.01 -9.20 -4.87
N LEU A 110 -10.32 -9.33 -5.06
CA LEU A 110 -10.96 -9.16 -6.36
C LEU A 110 -10.85 -7.71 -6.86
N VAL A 111 -11.03 -6.74 -5.97
CA VAL A 111 -10.86 -5.31 -6.28
C VAL A 111 -9.40 -4.99 -6.64
N ASP A 112 -8.42 -5.53 -5.92
CA ASP A 112 -7.00 -5.35 -6.26
C ASP A 112 -6.65 -5.98 -7.63
N LEU A 113 -7.14 -7.19 -7.91
CA LEU A 113 -6.96 -7.84 -9.22
C LEU A 113 -7.63 -7.04 -10.34
N ALA A 114 -8.86 -6.57 -10.12
CA ALA A 114 -9.56 -5.73 -11.07
C ALA A 114 -8.81 -4.43 -11.37
N THR A 115 -8.19 -3.83 -10.35
CA THR A 115 -7.33 -2.63 -10.49
C THR A 115 -6.12 -2.93 -11.38
N LEU A 116 -5.46 -4.07 -11.17
CA LEU A 116 -4.31 -4.49 -11.98
C LEU A 116 -4.71 -4.71 -13.45
N GLU A 117 -5.79 -5.45 -13.69
CA GLU A 117 -6.29 -5.67 -15.07
C GLU A 117 -6.70 -4.38 -15.76
N LEU A 118 -7.35 -3.47 -15.03
CA LEU A 118 -7.76 -2.17 -15.56
C LEU A 118 -6.55 -1.34 -16.01
N SER A 119 -5.47 -1.37 -15.23
CA SER A 119 -4.22 -0.64 -15.54
C SER A 119 -3.51 -1.14 -16.80
N GLU A 120 -3.70 -2.41 -17.15
CA GLU A 120 -3.16 -3.03 -18.35
C GLU A 120 -4.11 -2.92 -19.56
N GLY A 121 -5.31 -2.36 -19.36
CA GLY A 121 -6.36 -2.28 -20.38
C GLY A 121 -7.15 -3.57 -20.58
N ASN A 122 -6.96 -4.58 -19.72
CA ASN A 122 -7.66 -5.88 -19.77
C ASN A 122 -9.07 -5.77 -19.15
N VAL A 123 -9.94 -4.97 -19.76
CA VAL A 123 -11.23 -4.61 -19.14
C VAL A 123 -12.16 -5.80 -18.95
N MET A 124 -12.14 -6.80 -19.84
CA MET A 124 -12.95 -8.00 -19.68
C MET A 124 -12.55 -8.81 -18.43
N ASP A 125 -11.26 -8.92 -18.14
CA ASP A 125 -10.76 -9.62 -16.95
C ASP A 125 -11.01 -8.79 -15.69
N SER A 126 -10.86 -7.45 -15.78
CA SER A 126 -11.26 -6.54 -14.70
C SER A 126 -12.74 -6.74 -14.31
N MET A 127 -13.64 -6.71 -15.29
CA MET A 127 -15.08 -6.95 -15.06
C MET A 127 -15.37 -8.35 -14.53
N ARG A 128 -14.60 -9.36 -14.96
CA ARG A 128 -14.73 -10.72 -14.45
C ARG A 128 -14.42 -10.81 -12.96
N TYR A 129 -13.38 -10.11 -12.49
CA TYR A 129 -13.05 -10.06 -11.06
C TYR A 129 -14.07 -9.26 -10.25
N LEU A 130 -14.67 -8.22 -10.83
CA LEU A 130 -15.70 -7.42 -10.16
C LEU A 130 -17.09 -8.10 -10.13
N GLY A 131 -17.37 -9.05 -11.03
CA GLY A 131 -18.66 -9.73 -11.10
C GLY A 131 -19.21 -10.32 -9.79
N PRO A 132 -18.39 -10.96 -8.93
CA PRO A 132 -18.81 -11.45 -7.61
C PRO A 132 -18.68 -10.44 -6.45
N VAL A 133 -18.20 -9.22 -6.69
CA VAL A 133 -18.05 -8.18 -5.66
C VAL A 133 -19.39 -7.48 -5.43
N ASP A 134 -19.75 -7.22 -4.18
CA ASP A 134 -20.90 -6.39 -3.87
C ASP A 134 -20.53 -4.93 -4.13
N VAL A 135 -21.12 -4.35 -5.18
CA VAL A 135 -20.77 -3.00 -5.64
C VAL A 135 -21.10 -1.92 -4.63
N ASP A 136 -22.05 -2.20 -3.73
CA ASP A 136 -22.51 -1.25 -2.72
C ASP A 136 -21.72 -1.37 -1.39
N ASP A 137 -20.74 -2.29 -1.29
CA ASP A 137 -19.97 -2.59 -0.07
C ASP A 137 -18.46 -2.78 -0.33
N VAL A 138 -17.84 -1.85 -1.06
CA VAL A 138 -16.37 -1.81 -1.26
C VAL A 138 -15.70 -0.91 -0.24
N ASP A 139 -15.96 -1.17 1.03
CA ASP A 139 -15.36 -0.44 2.14
C ASP A 139 -13.91 -0.87 2.35
N GLY A 140 -12.96 0.05 2.19
CA GLY A 140 -11.56 -0.24 2.48
C GLY A 140 -10.52 0.68 1.87
N TRP A 141 -9.26 0.37 2.13
CA TRP A 141 -8.11 1.08 1.58
C TRP A 141 -7.63 0.40 0.31
N TYR A 142 -7.67 1.14 -0.80
CA TYR A 142 -7.29 0.67 -2.12
C TYR A 142 -6.45 1.71 -2.86
N TRP A 143 -5.76 1.26 -3.91
CA TRP A 143 -5.27 2.16 -4.94
C TRP A 143 -6.46 2.74 -5.68
N ASP A 144 -6.43 4.05 -5.91
CA ASP A 144 -7.44 4.71 -6.71
C ASP A 144 -7.35 4.21 -8.15
N PRO A 145 -8.42 3.62 -8.71
CA PRO A 145 -8.34 2.90 -9.97
C PRO A 145 -7.98 3.79 -11.15
N LEU A 146 -8.49 5.03 -11.19
CA LEU A 146 -8.18 5.97 -12.26
C LEU A 146 -6.74 6.47 -12.13
N ASP A 147 -6.33 6.86 -10.94
CA ASP A 147 -4.98 7.37 -10.71
C ASP A 147 -3.92 6.27 -10.86
N TYR A 148 -4.27 5.03 -10.56
CA TYR A 148 -3.41 3.88 -10.77
C TYR A 148 -3.17 3.61 -12.26
N CYS A 149 -4.22 3.69 -13.10
CA CYS A 149 -4.11 3.61 -14.57
C CYS A 149 -3.24 4.75 -15.15
N GLU A 150 -3.28 5.93 -14.53
CA GLU A 150 -2.47 7.10 -14.92
C GLU A 150 -1.10 7.16 -14.24
N HIS A 151 -0.70 6.11 -13.51
CA HIS A 151 0.56 6.01 -12.76
C HIS A 151 0.79 7.12 -11.71
N ARG A 152 -0.27 7.74 -11.20
CA ARG A 152 -0.22 8.77 -10.13
C ARG A 152 -0.19 8.18 -8.72
N MET A 153 -0.52 6.90 -8.56
CA MET A 153 -0.38 6.12 -7.32
C MET A 153 -0.98 6.79 -6.08
N GLN A 154 -2.30 7.05 -6.09
CA GLN A 154 -3.01 7.53 -4.91
C GLN A 154 -3.63 6.39 -4.12
N PHE A 155 -3.36 6.35 -2.81
CA PHE A 155 -3.89 5.36 -1.89
C PHE A 155 -4.91 6.00 -0.94
N ARG A 156 -6.16 5.55 -0.98
CA ARG A 156 -7.26 6.20 -0.25
C ARG A 156 -8.30 5.21 0.26
N TYR A 157 -9.09 5.66 1.22
CA TYR A 157 -10.25 4.93 1.70
C TYR A 157 -11.41 5.16 0.74
N PHE A 158 -12.12 4.09 0.42
CA PHE A 158 -13.35 4.10 -0.35
C PHE A 158 -14.48 3.58 0.52
N ALA A 159 -15.65 4.22 0.39
CA ALA A 159 -16.88 3.79 1.06
C ALA A 159 -17.96 3.42 0.02
N GLY A 160 -18.69 2.35 0.27
CA GLY A 160 -19.76 1.84 -0.58
C GLY A 160 -19.31 1.65 -2.03
N ASN A 161 -19.95 2.35 -2.96
CA ASN A 161 -19.70 2.26 -4.40
C ASN A 161 -18.64 3.25 -4.94
N GLU A 162 -18.00 4.08 -4.09
CA GLU A 162 -17.10 5.16 -4.53
C GLU A 162 -15.93 4.66 -5.40
N TRP A 163 -15.45 3.44 -5.15
CA TRP A 163 -14.37 2.84 -5.96
C TRP A 163 -14.84 2.59 -7.39
N TYR A 164 -16.05 2.06 -7.57
CA TYR A 164 -16.65 1.81 -8.88
C TYR A 164 -16.92 3.10 -9.65
N GLU A 165 -17.44 4.13 -8.99
CA GLU A 165 -17.66 5.44 -9.61
C GLU A 165 -16.36 6.04 -10.17
N ARG A 166 -15.23 5.79 -9.49
CA ARG A 166 -13.90 6.19 -9.98
C ARG A 166 -13.38 5.32 -11.11
N ALA A 167 -13.67 4.02 -11.10
CA ALA A 167 -13.24 3.09 -12.14
C ALA A 167 -14.07 3.22 -13.43
N ALA A 168 -15.33 3.68 -13.34
CA ALA A 168 -16.29 3.72 -14.44
C ALA A 168 -15.75 4.36 -15.74
N PRO A 169 -15.08 5.53 -15.74
CA PRO A 169 -14.55 6.10 -16.97
C PRO A 169 -13.55 5.20 -17.71
N ALA A 170 -12.71 4.47 -16.95
CA ALA A 170 -11.73 3.55 -17.52
C ALA A 170 -12.40 2.25 -18.02
N LEU A 171 -13.42 1.77 -17.32
CA LEU A 171 -14.22 0.60 -17.71
C LEU A 171 -15.03 0.89 -19.00
N GLU A 172 -15.74 2.02 -19.05
CA GLU A 172 -16.57 2.44 -20.18
C GLU A 172 -15.74 2.83 -21.42
N GLY A 173 -14.65 3.57 -21.21
CA GLY A 173 -13.76 4.01 -22.29
C GLY A 173 -13.09 2.85 -23.02
N ALA A 174 -12.96 1.67 -22.41
CA ALA A 174 -12.47 0.47 -23.07
C ALA A 174 -13.58 -0.33 -23.76
N ALA A 175 -14.78 -0.41 -23.16
CA ALA A 175 -15.95 -1.05 -23.77
C ALA A 175 -16.33 -0.39 -25.10
N SER A 176 -16.25 0.95 -25.19
CA SER A 176 -16.48 1.67 -26.45
C SER A 176 -15.44 1.33 -27.52
N ARG A 177 -14.17 1.14 -27.15
CA ARG A 177 -13.09 0.80 -28.10
C ARG A 177 -13.21 -0.64 -28.64
N LEU A 178 -13.76 -1.55 -27.83
CA LEU A 178 -14.04 -2.92 -28.23
C LEU A 178 -15.29 -3.05 -29.12
N ALA A 179 -16.27 -2.14 -28.99
CA ALA A 179 -17.45 -2.11 -29.86
C ALA A 179 -17.17 -1.56 -31.27
N ASP A 180 -16.09 -0.78 -31.43
CA ASP A 180 -15.67 -0.17 -32.70
C ASP A 180 -14.58 -0.98 -33.45
N SER A 181 -14.16 -2.14 -32.92
CA SER A 181 -13.13 -3.04 -33.49
C SER A 181 -13.74 -4.29 -34.11
#